data_AF-A0A7S8FFV1-F1
#
_entry.id   AF-A0A7S8FFV1-F1
#
_cell.length_a   1.000
_cell.length_b   1.000
_cell.length_c   1.000
_cell.angle_alpha   90.00
_cell.angle_beta   90.00
_cell.angle_gamma   90.00
#
_symmetry.space_group_name_H-M   'P 1'
#
loop_
_entity.id
_entity.type
_entity.pdbx_description
1 polymer ?
#
loop_
_entity_poly.entity_id
_entity_poly.type
_entity_poly.pdbx_seq_one_letter_code
_entity_poly.pdbx_strand_id
1 'polypeptide(L)'
;MWQPRLPFLLFQAMPITGVRFKNEDDMQLTLAPQEQQVLFWAVESAISDLGTEVGHTDNQTMRQDLRKRKEVLLAILDRLKGTR
;
A
#
# COMPACT_ATOMS: atom_id res chain seq x y z
N MET A 1 -10.74 6.23 67.86
CA MET A 1 -9.37 5.67 67.89
C MET A 1 -9.45 4.15 67.78
N TRP A 2 -9.55 3.59 66.57
CA TRP A 2 -9.39 2.15 66.28
C TRP A 2 -9.14 2.00 64.76
N GLN A 3 -7.99 1.44 64.37
CA GLN A 3 -7.82 0.78 63.08
C GLN A 3 -8.13 -0.72 63.26
N PRO A 4 -8.48 -1.44 62.19
CA PRO A 4 -7.58 -2.52 61.83
C PRO A 4 -7.31 -2.68 60.33
N ARG A 5 -6.01 -2.73 60.02
CA ARG A 5 -5.30 -3.76 59.25
C ARG A 5 -5.85 -4.14 57.86
N LEU A 6 -5.38 -3.42 56.85
CA LEU A 6 -5.27 -3.92 55.48
C LEU A 6 -4.18 -5.01 55.40
N PRO A 7 -4.43 -6.17 54.76
CA PRO A 7 -3.36 -7.10 54.45
C PRO A 7 -2.54 -6.58 53.26
N PHE A 8 -1.24 -6.55 53.50
CA PHE A 8 -0.16 -6.54 52.52
C PHE A 8 -0.49 -7.37 51.27
N LEU A 9 -0.64 -6.72 50.12
CA LEU A 9 -0.35 -7.34 48.83
C LEU A 9 0.72 -6.50 48.14
N LEU A 10 1.96 -6.89 48.44
CA LEU A 10 3.10 -6.77 47.53
C LEU A 10 2.74 -7.52 46.24
N PHE A 11 2.42 -6.81 45.16
CA PHE A 11 2.80 -7.29 43.84
C PHE A 11 3.33 -6.11 43.03
N GLN A 12 4.62 -6.23 42.75
CA GLN A 12 5.46 -5.27 42.06
C GLN A 12 4.93 -4.99 40.65
N ALA A 13 5.21 -3.78 40.19
CA ALA A 13 5.06 -3.36 38.82
C ALA A 13 5.78 -4.32 37.86
N MET A 14 5.08 -4.74 36.81
CA MET A 14 5.70 -5.20 35.57
C MET A 14 5.25 -4.23 34.49
N PRO A 15 6.15 -3.46 33.84
CA PRO A 15 5.79 -2.75 32.64
C PRO A 15 5.42 -3.79 31.58
N ILE A 16 4.21 -3.68 31.03
CA ILE A 16 3.85 -4.42 29.81
C ILE A 16 4.85 -3.94 28.76
N THR A 17 5.84 -4.78 28.50
CA THR A 17 6.82 -4.64 27.44
C THR A 17 6.07 -4.21 26.20
N GLY A 18 6.39 -3.01 25.71
CA GLY A 18 5.80 -2.46 24.50
C GLY A 18 5.80 -3.54 23.44
N VAL A 19 4.61 -3.89 22.97
CA VAL A 19 4.46 -4.69 21.77
C VAL A 19 5.01 -3.81 20.64
N ARG A 20 6.31 -3.93 20.39
CA ARG A 20 6.89 -3.54 19.12
C ARG A 20 6.38 -4.59 18.14
N PHE A 21 5.25 -4.29 17.50
CA PHE A 21 4.91 -4.94 16.26
C PHE A 21 6.14 -4.77 15.36
N LYS A 22 6.83 -5.89 15.08
CA LYS A 22 7.90 -5.91 14.09
C LYS A 22 7.26 -5.40 12.79
N ASN A 23 7.93 -4.43 12.20
CA ASN A 23 7.53 -3.72 11.00
C ASN A 23 6.82 -4.63 10.01
N GLU A 24 5.71 -4.13 9.49
CA GLU A 24 5.13 -4.57 8.23
C GLU A 24 6.30 -4.77 7.24
N ASP A 25 6.47 -6.00 6.75
CA ASP A 25 7.44 -6.28 5.71
C ASP A 25 7.10 -5.39 4.51
N ASP A 26 7.86 -4.31 4.38
CA ASP A 26 7.84 -3.38 3.27
C ASP A 26 7.98 -4.23 2.00
N MET A 27 6.89 -4.45 1.26
CA MET A 27 6.88 -5.29 0.06
C MET A 27 7.67 -4.60 -1.06
N GLN A 28 8.98 -4.59 -0.92
CA GLN A 28 9.91 -4.03 -1.88
C GLN A 28 10.07 -5.01 -3.04
N LEU A 29 9.52 -4.64 -4.19
CA LEU A 29 9.71 -5.37 -5.43
C LEU A 29 11.09 -5.02 -5.99
N THR A 30 12.02 -5.97 -5.92
CA THR A 30 13.32 -5.87 -6.59
C THR A 30 13.22 -6.53 -7.96
N LEU A 31 13.51 -5.79 -9.04
CA LEU A 31 13.47 -6.29 -10.41
C LEU A 31 14.87 -6.26 -11.01
N ALA A 32 15.22 -7.29 -11.78
CA ALA A 32 16.37 -7.24 -12.67
C ALA A 32 16.12 -6.19 -13.78
N PRO A 33 17.17 -5.62 -14.40
CA PRO A 33 17.01 -4.61 -15.45
C PRO A 33 16.10 -5.04 -16.61
N GLN A 34 16.17 -6.31 -16.99
CA GLN A 34 15.34 -6.88 -18.05
C GLN A 34 13.87 -6.99 -17.61
N GLU A 35 13.62 -7.40 -16.37
CA GLU A 35 12.27 -7.49 -15.80
C GLU A 35 11.63 -6.11 -15.67
N GLN A 36 12.42 -5.10 -15.24
CA GLN A 36 11.98 -3.72 -15.19
C GLN A 36 11.60 -3.21 -16.58
N GLN A 37 12.39 -3.53 -17.61
CA GLN A 37 12.09 -3.12 -18.99
C GLN A 37 10.81 -3.79 -19.53
N VAL A 38 10.63 -5.09 -19.28
CA VAL A 38 9.40 -5.82 -19.65
C VAL A 38 8.19 -5.24 -18.94
N LEU A 39 8.30 -4.98 -17.64
CA LEU A 39 7.22 -4.39 -16.86
C LEU A 39 6.88 -2.98 -17.35
N PHE A 40 7.90 -2.17 -17.67
CA PHE A 40 7.72 -0.85 -18.23
C PHE A 40 6.90 -0.89 -19.53
N TRP A 41 7.29 -1.76 -20.47
CA TRP A 41 6.56 -1.96 -21.72
C TRP A 41 5.13 -2.44 -21.50
N ALA A 42 4.93 -3.39 -20.58
CA ALA A 42 3.61 -3.92 -20.26
C ALA A 42 2.68 -2.83 -19.71
N VAL A 43 3.18 -2.00 -18.79
CA VAL A 43 2.40 -0.89 -18.19
C VAL A 43 2.10 0.19 -19.24
N GLU A 44 3.06 0.59 -20.06
CA GLU A 44 2.82 1.59 -21.13
C GLU A 44 1.79 1.10 -22.15
N SER A 45 1.86 -0.17 -22.54
CA SER A 45 0.89 -0.79 -23.47
C SER A 45 -0.51 -0.77 -22.87
N ALA A 46 -0.66 -1.19 -21.61
CA ALA A 46 -1.96 -1.18 -20.91
C ALA A 46 -2.56 0.23 -20.76
N ILE A 47 -1.73 1.25 -20.51
CA ILE A 47 -2.18 2.66 -20.45
C ILE A 47 -2.69 3.13 -21.81
N SER A 48 -2.01 2.75 -22.90
CA SER A 48 -2.42 3.07 -24.27
C SER A 48 -3.75 2.41 -24.63
N ASP A 49 -3.90 1.12 -24.31
CA ASP A 49 -5.12 0.36 -24.55
C ASP A 49 -6.32 0.95 -23.81
N LEU A 50 -6.15 1.27 -22.52
CA LEU A 50 -7.19 1.95 -21.74
C LEU A 50 -7.52 3.35 -22.28
N GLY A 51 -6.53 4.08 -22.80
CA GLY A 51 -6.76 5.37 -23.44
C GLY A 51 -7.71 5.26 -24.64
N THR A 52 -7.50 4.22 -25.45
CA THR A 52 -8.34 3.88 -26.59
C THR A 52 -9.73 3.45 -26.14
N GLU A 53 -9.83 2.57 -25.14
CA GLU A 53 -11.11 2.08 -24.62
C GLU A 53 -11.96 3.21 -23.99
N VAL A 54 -11.34 4.12 -23.24
CA VAL A 54 -11.99 5.31 -22.69
C VAL A 54 -12.59 6.19 -23.79
N GLY A 55 -11.89 6.32 -24.93
CA GLY A 55 -12.35 7.10 -26.09
C GLY A 55 -13.58 6.50 -26.77
N HIS A 56 -13.68 5.17 -26.79
CA HIS A 56 -14.78 4.45 -27.45
C HIS A 56 -15.95 4.06 -26.52
N THR A 57 -15.82 4.27 -25.21
CA THR A 57 -16.85 3.87 -24.23
C THR A 57 -17.91 4.95 -24.04
N ASP A 58 -19.14 4.72 -24.51
CA ASP A 58 -20.25 5.67 -24.36
C ASP A 58 -20.83 5.70 -22.94
N ASN A 59 -20.79 4.58 -22.21
CA ASN A 59 -21.30 4.52 -20.85
C ASN A 59 -20.41 5.33 -19.90
N GLN A 60 -20.95 6.41 -19.34
CA GLN A 60 -20.20 7.32 -18.48
C GLN A 60 -19.62 6.63 -17.23
N THR A 61 -20.37 5.71 -16.60
CA THR A 61 -19.91 4.98 -15.42
C THR A 61 -18.72 4.08 -15.75
N MET A 62 -18.82 3.34 -16.85
CA MET A 62 -17.72 2.50 -17.34
C MET A 62 -16.50 3.34 -17.73
N ARG A 63 -16.71 4.47 -18.40
CA ARG A 63 -15.64 5.41 -18.76
C ARG A 63 -14.90 5.94 -17.53
N GLN A 64 -15.60 6.23 -16.45
CA GLN A 64 -14.98 6.68 -15.19
C GLN A 64 -14.18 5.55 -14.51
N ASP A 65 -14.67 4.30 -14.57
CA ASP A 65 -13.92 3.16 -14.06
C ASP A 65 -12.61 2.94 -14.84
N LEU A 66 -12.68 2.99 -16.17
CA LEU A 66 -11.50 2.88 -17.04
C LEU A 66 -10.48 4.01 -16.78
N ARG A 67 -10.94 5.24 -16.52
CA ARG A 67 -10.06 6.36 -16.13
C ARG A 67 -9.34 6.10 -14.81
N LYS A 68 -10.05 5.62 -13.80
CA LYS A 68 -9.44 5.26 -12.50
C LYS A 68 -8.38 4.17 -12.65
N ARG A 69 -8.65 3.14 -13.46
CA ARG A 69 -7.65 2.09 -13.75
C ARG A 69 -6.41 2.67 -14.44
N LYS A 70 -6.62 3.56 -15.41
CA LYS A 70 -5.53 4.26 -16.10
C LYS A 70 -4.70 5.11 -15.13
N GLU A 71 -5.34 5.83 -14.20
CA GLU A 71 -4.65 6.62 -13.17
C GLU A 71 -3.77 5.75 -12.25
N VAL A 72 -4.26 4.57 -11.86
CA VAL A 72 -3.46 3.61 -11.07
C VAL A 72 -2.23 3.16 -11.85
N LEU A 73 -2.38 2.82 -13.13
CA LEU A 73 -1.26 2.40 -13.96
C LEU A 73 -0.24 3.53 -14.21
N LEU A 74 -0.71 4.77 -14.37
CA LEU A 74 0.17 5.94 -14.45
C LEU A 74 0.98 6.10 -13.16
N ALA A 75 0.35 5.95 -11.99
CA ALA A 75 1.06 6.01 -10.72
C ALA A 75 2.11 4.88 -10.57
N ILE A 76 1.82 3.68 -11.08
CA ILE A 76 2.79 2.58 -11.14
C ILE A 76 3.95 2.94 -12.07
N LEU A 77 3.65 3.47 -13.25
CA LEU A 77 4.67 3.88 -14.23
C LEU A 77 5.60 4.95 -13.65
N ASP A 78 5.06 5.95 -12.95
CA ASP A 78 5.85 7.01 -12.31
C ASP A 78 6.82 6.45 -11.26
N ARG A 79 6.36 5.45 -10.47
CA ARG A 79 7.21 4.74 -9.51
C ARG A 79 8.32 3.95 -10.21
N LEU A 80 8.00 3.28 -11.32
CA LEU A 80 8.99 2.53 -12.12
C LEU A 80 10.04 3.44 -12.79
N LYS A 81 9.66 4.67 -13.11
CA LYS A 81 10.56 5.72 -13.63
C LYS A 81 11.39 6.40 -12.53
N GLY A 82 11.10 6.15 -11.25
CA GLY A 82 11.72 6.87 -10.13
C GLY A 82 11.39 8.36 -10.12
N THR A 83 10.23 8.77 -10.65
CA THR A 83 9.86 10.19 -10.80
C THR A 83 9.16 10.79 -9.57
N ARG A 84 9.14 10.09 -8.42
CA ARG A 84 8.75 10.63 -7.11
C ARG A 84 9.12 9.70 -5.97
#